data_AF-A0A4R6A9L2-F1
#
_entry.id   AF-A0A4R6A9L2-F1
#
_cell.length_a   1.000
_cell.length_b   1.000
_cell.length_c   1.000
_cell.angle_alpha   90.00
_cell.angle_beta   90.00
_cell.angle_gamma   90.00
#
_symmetry.space_group_name_H-M   'P 1'
#
loop_
_entity.id
_entity.type
_entity.pdbx_description
1 polymer ?
#
loop_
_entity_poly.entity_id
_entity_poly.type
_entity_poly.pdbx_seq_one_letter_code
_entity_poly.pdbx_strand_id
1 'polypeptide(L)'
;MASRSTGWVPPQSHRSNVVGIVRLLRWTSPPARWHPEGPARRLGAAAGENKLTRPHDRERTETLPVGVVLRRAPGVTRWAAHSWRAIAVLPGAGPGRWTELRREGEIVDYHAATVPLELFRAETESYLVALNGRPPSVYAILRKPGPGAAARPEVVKVTASAYEAQDYGDNGEDIVEPVPMPPGLEAWIGDFCRAHHKDEAFVKRRRQPHEDRHDEGRGDARVRQPADVYRAPGMLRRGGDE
;
A
#
# COMPACT_ATOMS: atom_id res chain seq x y z
N MET A 1 61.20 9.57 25.69
CA MET A 1 60.37 10.40 26.59
C MET A 1 60.09 11.70 25.85
N ALA A 2 58.87 12.15 25.55
CA ALA A 2 57.61 12.01 26.24
C ALA A 2 56.43 11.91 25.24
N SER A 3 55.47 11.06 25.58
CA SER A 3 54.15 10.95 24.98
C SER A 3 53.26 12.08 25.49
N ARG A 4 52.49 12.75 24.62
CA ARG A 4 51.36 13.61 25.02
C ARG A 4 50.08 12.99 24.48
N SER A 5 49.39 12.27 25.35
CA SER A 5 48.02 11.81 25.19
C SER A 5 47.06 12.97 25.46
N THR A 6 46.37 13.44 24.42
CA THR A 6 45.24 14.36 24.58
C THR A 6 43.98 13.52 24.72
N GLY A 7 43.48 13.41 25.96
CA GLY A 7 42.26 12.69 26.30
C GLY A 7 41.02 13.38 25.73
N TRP A 8 40.21 12.61 25.02
CA TRP A 8 38.89 12.99 24.54
C TRP A 8 37.87 12.77 25.66
N VAL A 9 37.11 13.82 25.99
CA VAL A 9 36.04 13.81 27.00
C VAL A 9 34.69 13.85 26.27
N PRO A 10 33.81 12.84 26.42
CA PRO A 10 32.49 12.88 25.80
C PRO A 10 31.53 13.81 26.57
N PRO A 11 30.64 14.57 25.87
CA PRO A 11 29.64 15.40 26.53
C PRO A 11 28.51 14.57 27.15
N GLN A 12 28.12 14.98 28.36
CA GLN A 12 27.11 14.36 29.21
C GLN A 12 25.71 14.47 28.58
N SER A 13 25.05 13.32 28.43
CA SER A 13 23.63 13.25 28.03
C SER A 13 22.74 13.64 29.21
N HIS A 14 22.11 14.81 29.11
CA HIS A 14 21.07 15.23 30.03
C HIS A 14 19.81 14.38 29.82
N ARG A 15 19.48 13.59 30.84
CA ARG A 15 18.21 12.89 31.00
C ARG A 15 17.08 13.92 31.12
N SER A 16 16.04 13.78 30.31
CA SER A 16 14.74 14.42 30.57
C SER A 16 13.72 13.31 30.78
N ASN A 17 13.44 13.04 32.06
CA ASN A 17 12.27 12.31 32.51
C ASN A 17 11.04 13.18 32.24
N VAL A 18 10.08 12.69 31.45
CA VAL A 18 8.72 13.22 31.44
C VAL A 18 7.81 12.15 32.02
N VAL A 19 7.55 12.28 33.31
CA VAL A 19 6.49 11.60 34.03
C VAL A 19 5.28 12.54 34.05
N GLY A 20 4.12 12.01 33.64
CA GLY A 20 2.88 12.31 34.36
C GLY A 20 1.75 13.02 33.61
N ILE A 21 0.61 12.31 33.60
CA ILE A 21 -0.73 12.78 34.00
C ILE A 21 -1.57 13.53 32.96
N VAL A 22 -2.63 12.85 32.48
CA VAL A 22 -4.01 13.38 32.35
C VAL A 22 -4.98 12.19 32.48
N ARG A 23 -5.53 11.93 33.68
CA ARG A 23 -6.84 12.39 34.22
C ARG A 23 -8.05 11.77 33.51
N LEU A 24 -8.65 10.79 34.21
CA LEU A 24 -9.99 10.25 33.95
C LEU A 24 -11.04 11.37 33.92
N LEU A 25 -11.92 11.32 32.91
CA LEU A 25 -13.24 11.95 32.98
C LEU A 25 -14.30 10.86 32.76
N ARG A 26 -14.99 10.55 33.85
CA ARG A 26 -16.30 9.88 33.87
C ARG A 26 -17.30 10.77 33.14
N TRP A 27 -17.98 10.21 32.15
CA TRP A 27 -19.19 10.78 31.58
C TRP A 27 -20.39 10.01 32.14
N THR A 28 -21.34 10.72 32.77
CA THR A 28 -22.57 10.12 33.29
C THR A 28 -23.78 10.93 32.82
N SER A 29 -24.70 10.20 32.15
CA SER A 29 -26.16 10.43 32.02
C SER A 29 -26.68 11.24 30.81
N PRO A 30 -27.93 11.01 30.32
CA PRO A 30 -28.86 9.85 30.49
C PRO A 30 -29.47 9.34 29.15
N PRO A 31 -30.23 8.21 29.13
CA PRO A 31 -30.84 7.68 27.91
C PRO A 31 -32.12 8.43 27.51
N ALA A 32 -32.21 8.84 26.25
CA ALA A 32 -33.43 9.31 25.63
C ALA A 32 -34.36 8.13 25.31
N ARG A 33 -35.59 8.18 25.86
CA ARG A 33 -36.67 7.24 25.58
C ARG A 33 -37.10 7.37 24.11
N TRP A 34 -37.06 6.27 23.39
CA TRP A 34 -37.70 6.10 22.09
C TRP A 34 -39.01 5.35 22.25
N HIS A 35 -40.08 5.90 21.66
CA HIS A 35 -41.36 5.23 21.43
C HIS A 35 -41.51 5.00 19.92
N PRO A 36 -41.89 3.79 19.45
CA PRO A 36 -42.30 3.59 18.06
C PRO A 36 -43.80 3.86 17.91
N GLU A 37 -44.25 4.43 16.78
CA GLU A 37 -45.51 4.08 16.11
C GLU A 37 -45.75 4.99 14.86
N GLY A 38 -45.76 4.36 13.67
CA GLY A 38 -46.58 4.70 12.49
C GLY A 38 -46.11 5.77 11.47
N PRO A 39 -46.63 5.75 10.21
CA PRO A 39 -46.75 4.59 9.32
C PRO A 39 -46.03 4.81 7.97
N ALA A 40 -45.77 3.69 7.29
CA ALA A 40 -45.11 3.58 6.00
C ALA A 40 -45.75 4.44 4.89
N ARG A 41 -44.93 5.24 4.21
CA ARG A 41 -45.21 5.71 2.84
C ARG A 41 -44.12 5.20 1.90
N ARG A 42 -44.56 4.36 0.94
CA ARG A 42 -43.77 3.94 -0.22
C ARG A 42 -43.44 5.17 -1.07
N LEU A 43 -42.16 5.37 -1.40
CA LEU A 43 -41.74 6.15 -2.54
C LEU A 43 -40.69 5.37 -3.33
N GLY A 44 -40.83 5.49 -4.65
CA GLY A 44 -40.22 4.67 -5.70
C GLY A 44 -38.74 4.36 -5.55
N ALA A 45 -38.42 3.11 -5.80
CA ALA A 45 -37.08 2.63 -6.04
C ALA A 45 -36.49 3.29 -7.29
N ALA A 46 -35.49 4.15 -7.10
CA ALA A 46 -34.50 4.45 -8.13
C ALA A 46 -33.43 3.37 -8.05
N ALA A 47 -33.35 2.52 -9.07
CA ALA A 47 -32.37 1.47 -9.22
C ALA A 47 -30.99 2.10 -9.50
N GLY A 48 -30.27 2.44 -8.43
CA GLY A 48 -28.81 2.56 -8.45
C GLY A 48 -28.24 1.19 -8.16
N GLU A 49 -27.47 0.63 -9.09
CA GLU A 49 -26.83 -0.68 -9.00
C GLU A 49 -25.86 -0.72 -7.82
N ASN A 50 -26.38 -1.08 -6.64
CA ASN A 50 -25.57 -1.45 -5.50
C ASN A 50 -24.93 -2.80 -5.87
N LYS A 51 -23.63 -2.80 -6.23
CA LYS A 51 -22.85 -4.04 -6.34
C LYS A 51 -22.82 -4.69 -4.96
N LEU A 52 -23.83 -5.52 -4.69
CA LEU A 52 -23.95 -6.31 -3.49
C LEU A 52 -22.76 -7.27 -3.47
N THR A 53 -21.73 -6.91 -2.71
CA THR A 53 -20.58 -7.77 -2.40
C THR A 53 -21.14 -9.13 -1.99
N ARG A 54 -20.82 -10.19 -2.74
CA ARG A 54 -21.40 -11.50 -2.48
C ARG A 54 -20.93 -11.94 -1.08
N PRO A 55 -21.71 -12.72 -0.32
CA PRO A 55 -21.30 -13.16 1.02
C PRO A 55 -19.91 -13.82 1.04
N HIS A 56 -19.55 -14.56 -0.02
CA HIS A 56 -18.23 -15.19 -0.19
C HIS A 56 -17.08 -14.22 -0.53
N ASP A 57 -17.35 -12.98 -0.94
CA ASP A 57 -16.30 -11.99 -1.22
C ASP A 57 -15.72 -11.40 0.07
N ARG A 58 -16.52 -11.35 1.16
CA ARG A 58 -16.05 -10.91 2.49
C ARG A 58 -15.05 -11.87 3.12
N GLU A 59 -15.05 -13.13 2.69
CA GLU A 59 -14.04 -14.12 3.08
C GLU A 59 -12.70 -13.94 2.33
N ARG A 60 -12.64 -13.04 1.34
CA ARG A 60 -11.46 -12.87 0.47
C ARG A 60 -10.85 -11.47 0.56
N THR A 61 -11.67 -10.47 0.89
CA THR A 61 -11.29 -9.07 0.96
C THR A 61 -11.97 -8.37 2.12
N GLU A 62 -11.21 -7.53 2.84
CA GLU A 62 -11.76 -6.58 3.80
C GLU A 62 -11.36 -5.14 3.42
N THR A 63 -12.17 -4.16 3.80
CA THR A 63 -11.94 -2.75 3.48
C THR A 63 -12.22 -1.87 4.69
N LEU A 64 -11.32 -0.91 4.95
CA LEU A 64 -11.45 0.07 6.01
C LEU A 64 -11.13 1.47 5.47
N PRO A 65 -11.98 2.49 5.65
CA PRO A 65 -11.60 3.86 5.31
C PRO A 65 -10.49 4.34 6.26
N VAL A 66 -9.43 4.89 5.70
CA VAL A 66 -8.28 5.39 6.44
C VAL A 66 -7.99 6.83 6.05
N GLY A 67 -8.05 7.72 7.04
CA GLY A 67 -7.62 9.12 6.89
C GLY A 67 -6.10 9.22 6.88
N VAL A 68 -5.54 10.04 5.99
CA VAL A 68 -4.10 10.30 5.91
C VAL A 68 -3.80 11.68 6.47
N VAL A 69 -2.87 11.74 7.42
CA VAL A 69 -2.37 12.98 7.99
C VAL A 69 -1.06 13.36 7.33
N LEU A 70 -1.06 14.48 6.60
CA LEU A 70 0.12 15.06 5.99
C LEU A 70 0.61 16.26 6.77
N ARG A 71 1.89 16.25 7.13
CA ARG A 71 2.60 17.38 7.72
C ARG A 71 3.21 18.24 6.64
N ARG A 72 2.90 19.54 6.66
CA ARG A 72 3.65 20.58 5.96
C ARG A 72 4.67 21.19 6.91
N ALA A 73 5.93 21.25 6.50
CA ALA A 73 6.98 21.95 7.23
C ALA A 73 7.75 22.89 6.27
N PRO A 74 8.51 23.88 6.79
CA PRO A 74 9.44 24.65 5.97
C PRO A 74 10.35 23.73 5.16
N GLY A 75 10.59 24.08 3.91
CA GLY A 75 11.49 23.32 3.07
C GLY A 75 12.94 23.52 3.48
N VAL A 76 13.74 22.46 3.31
CA VAL A 76 15.16 22.45 3.69
C VAL A 76 16.09 22.89 2.55
N THR A 77 15.53 23.26 1.39
CA THR A 77 16.29 23.71 0.21
C THR A 77 15.71 25.00 -0.35
N ARG A 78 16.53 25.76 -1.09
CA ARG A 78 16.08 27.00 -1.77
C ARG A 78 15.01 26.79 -2.84
N TRP A 79 14.81 25.56 -3.29
CA TRP A 79 13.93 25.22 -4.41
C TRP A 79 12.55 24.72 -3.98
N ALA A 80 12.42 24.26 -2.73
CA ALA A 80 11.17 23.82 -2.16
C ALA A 80 10.84 24.72 -0.96
N ALA A 81 9.80 25.55 -1.08
CA ALA A 81 9.34 26.38 0.03
C ALA A 81 8.83 25.53 1.21
N HIS A 82 8.28 24.35 0.91
CA HIS A 82 7.70 23.45 1.89
C HIS A 82 8.12 22.00 1.63
N SER A 83 8.23 21.22 2.70
CA SER A 83 8.31 19.76 2.66
C SER A 83 7.01 19.14 3.15
N TRP A 84 6.65 18.01 2.56
CA TRP A 84 5.45 17.26 2.88
C TRP A 84 5.83 15.85 3.31
N ARG A 85 5.23 15.36 4.40
CA ARG A 85 5.44 13.98 4.89
C ARG A 85 4.13 13.41 5.40
N ALA A 86 3.87 12.14 5.14
CA ALA A 86 2.79 11.42 5.84
C ALA A 86 3.28 11.02 7.24
N ILE A 87 2.54 11.43 8.26
CA ILE A 87 2.99 11.27 9.65
C ILE A 87 2.08 10.37 10.49
N ALA A 88 0.82 10.21 10.09
CA ALA A 88 -0.16 9.40 10.80
C ALA A 88 -1.29 8.96 9.89
N VAL A 89 -1.94 7.87 10.28
CA VAL A 89 -3.19 7.39 9.68
C VAL A 89 -4.30 7.34 10.72
N LEU A 90 -5.54 7.56 10.28
CA LEU A 90 -6.75 7.63 11.10
C LEU A 90 -7.75 6.56 10.63
N PRO A 91 -7.74 5.36 11.22
CA PRO A 91 -8.69 4.30 10.88
C PRO A 91 -10.14 4.73 11.15
N GLY A 92 -11.05 4.49 10.21
CA GLY A 92 -12.47 4.85 10.34
C GLY A 92 -12.76 6.34 10.18
N ALA A 93 -11.81 7.15 9.70
CA ALA A 93 -12.02 8.58 9.54
C ALA A 93 -13.12 8.92 8.52
N GLY A 94 -13.82 10.03 8.76
CA GLY A 94 -14.68 10.66 7.75
C GLY A 94 -13.87 11.26 6.59
N PRO A 95 -14.50 11.95 5.62
CA PRO A 95 -13.80 12.51 4.47
C PRO A 95 -12.71 13.53 4.86
N GLY A 96 -11.49 13.35 4.35
CA GLY A 96 -10.43 14.35 4.44
C GLY A 96 -10.58 15.43 3.38
N ARG A 97 -10.55 16.70 3.80
CA ARG A 97 -10.65 17.87 2.91
C ARG A 97 -9.58 18.90 3.22
N TRP A 98 -8.37 18.44 3.52
CA TRP A 98 -7.27 19.29 4.00
C TRP A 98 -7.63 20.08 5.26
N THR A 99 -8.33 19.44 6.18
CA THR A 99 -8.69 20.04 7.47
C THR A 99 -7.44 20.15 8.32
N GLU A 100 -7.14 21.36 8.81
CA GLU A 100 -6.04 21.57 9.75
C GLU A 100 -6.35 20.89 11.09
N LEU A 101 -5.47 20.00 11.54
CA LEU A 101 -5.60 19.29 12.81
C LEU A 101 -4.80 19.94 13.92
N ARG A 102 -3.59 20.41 13.58
CA ARG A 102 -2.65 21.02 14.50
C ARG A 102 -1.72 21.97 13.76
N ARG A 103 -1.31 23.02 14.45
CA ARG A 103 -0.25 23.94 14.02
C ARG A 103 0.73 24.20 15.13
N GLU A 104 2.01 24.21 14.78
CA GLU A 104 3.12 24.57 15.67
C GLU A 104 4.12 25.40 14.87
N GLY A 105 4.06 26.73 15.03
CA GLY A 105 4.79 27.67 14.20
C GLY A 105 4.44 27.50 12.72
N GLU A 106 5.45 27.20 11.90
CA GLU A 106 5.30 26.97 10.46
C GLU A 106 4.96 25.51 10.10
N ILE A 107 4.96 24.61 11.09
CA ILE A 107 4.58 23.21 10.90
C ILE A 107 3.07 23.06 11.06
N VAL A 108 2.43 22.43 10.09
CA VAL A 108 0.98 22.22 10.08
C VAL A 108 0.65 20.79 9.69
N ASP A 109 -0.19 20.14 10.49
CA ASP A 109 -0.69 18.79 10.24
C ASP A 109 -2.11 18.88 9.68
N TYR A 110 -2.33 18.28 8.52
CA TYR A 110 -3.62 18.27 7.82
C TYR A 110 -4.17 16.86 7.72
N HIS A 111 -5.46 16.69 7.98
CA HIS A 111 -6.21 15.54 7.45
C HIS A 111 -6.45 15.78 5.96
N ALA A 112 -5.53 15.26 5.15
CA ALA A 112 -5.43 15.57 3.72
C ALA A 112 -6.56 14.89 2.93
N ALA A 113 -6.68 13.57 3.10
CA ALA A 113 -7.65 12.75 2.39
C ALA A 113 -8.06 11.54 3.25
N THR A 114 -9.13 10.88 2.84
CA THR A 114 -9.52 9.55 3.36
C THR A 114 -9.69 8.64 2.17
N VAL A 115 -8.98 7.51 2.18
CA VAL A 115 -8.97 6.53 1.09
C VAL A 115 -9.28 5.14 1.65
N PRO A 116 -9.87 4.22 0.85
CA PRO A 116 -10.05 2.85 1.29
C PRO A 116 -8.69 2.15 1.41
N LEU A 117 -8.46 1.49 2.54
CA LEU A 117 -7.42 0.49 2.70
C LEU A 117 -8.07 -0.88 2.48
N GLU A 118 -7.63 -1.58 1.44
CA GLU A 118 -8.14 -2.89 1.05
C GLU A 118 -7.13 -3.98 1.37
N LEU A 119 -7.60 -5.07 1.98
CA LEU A 119 -6.83 -6.27 2.25
C LEU A 119 -7.30 -7.40 1.36
N PHE A 120 -6.37 -8.14 0.75
CA PHE A 120 -6.64 -9.29 -0.10
C PHE A 120 -5.95 -10.53 0.46
N ARG A 121 -6.66 -11.67 0.51
CA ARG A 121 -6.10 -12.94 1.04
C ARG A 121 -4.80 -13.37 0.35
N ALA A 122 -4.62 -12.99 -0.92
CA ALA A 122 -3.47 -13.35 -1.74
C ALA A 122 -2.20 -12.56 -1.38
N GLU A 123 -2.33 -11.48 -0.61
CA GLU A 123 -1.24 -10.58 -0.25
C GLU A 123 -0.82 -10.69 1.22
N THR A 124 -1.34 -11.68 1.94
CA THR A 124 -1.09 -11.85 3.39
C THR A 124 0.40 -11.93 3.75
N GLU A 125 1.22 -12.55 2.89
CA GLU A 125 2.69 -12.57 3.01
C GLU A 125 3.28 -11.14 3.07
N SER A 126 2.84 -10.29 2.15
CA SER A 126 3.28 -8.89 2.05
C SER A 126 2.86 -8.09 3.29
N TYR A 127 1.68 -8.36 3.84
CA TYR A 127 1.20 -7.73 5.08
C TYR A 127 2.02 -8.17 6.30
N LEU A 128 2.43 -9.44 6.36
CA LEU A 128 3.31 -9.92 7.42
C LEU A 128 4.68 -9.25 7.38
N VAL A 129 5.21 -8.95 6.19
CA VAL A 129 6.45 -8.15 6.07
C VAL A 129 6.25 -6.76 6.69
N ALA A 130 5.14 -6.10 6.38
CA ALA A 130 4.81 -4.78 6.93
C ALA A 130 4.61 -4.81 8.46
N LEU A 131 3.94 -5.84 8.98
CA LEU A 131 3.70 -6.05 10.41
C LEU A 131 4.99 -6.38 11.19
N ASN A 132 5.95 -7.08 10.57
CA ASN A 132 7.24 -7.38 11.17
C ASN A 132 8.24 -6.21 11.10
N GLY A 133 7.85 -5.10 10.44
CA GLY A 133 8.63 -3.87 10.37
C GLY A 133 8.88 -3.23 11.75
N ARG A 134 9.86 -2.33 11.83
CA ARG A 134 10.20 -1.60 13.06
C ARG A 134 10.23 -0.08 12.81
N PRO A 135 9.15 0.66 13.09
CA PRO A 135 7.84 0.18 13.57
C PRO A 135 6.99 -0.50 12.46
N PRO A 136 5.98 -1.31 12.83
CA PRO A 136 4.98 -1.79 11.88
C PRO A 136 4.32 -0.62 11.18
N SER A 137 4.26 -0.66 9.84
CA SER A 137 3.86 0.52 9.05
C SER A 137 2.94 0.14 7.90
N VAL A 138 1.91 0.96 7.66
CA VAL A 138 1.22 1.03 6.36
C VAL A 138 1.92 2.08 5.50
N TYR A 139 1.72 2.02 4.19
CA TYR A 139 2.41 2.91 3.25
C TYR A 139 1.41 3.85 2.61
N ALA A 140 1.66 5.16 2.75
CA ALA A 140 0.93 6.20 2.05
C ALA A 140 1.65 6.51 0.73
N ILE A 141 0.96 6.29 -0.38
CA ILE A 141 1.45 6.58 -1.73
C ILE A 141 0.95 7.96 -2.12
N LEU A 142 1.88 8.87 -2.38
CA LEU A 142 1.61 10.27 -2.69
C LEU A 142 2.14 10.62 -4.07
N ARG A 143 1.35 11.34 -4.86
CA ARG A 143 1.87 11.97 -6.06
C ARG A 143 2.54 13.29 -5.70
N LYS A 144 3.70 13.55 -6.31
CA LYS A 144 4.42 14.81 -6.12
C LYS A 144 3.51 16.01 -6.44
N PRO A 145 3.58 17.10 -5.65
CA PRO A 145 2.86 18.31 -5.96
C PRO A 145 3.29 18.86 -7.33
N GLY A 146 2.35 19.46 -8.06
CA GLY A 146 2.67 20.24 -9.25
C GLY A 146 3.50 21.49 -8.94
N PRO A 147 3.85 22.30 -9.96
CA PRO A 147 4.62 23.52 -9.74
C PRO A 147 3.82 24.55 -8.91
N GLY A 148 4.51 25.25 -8.01
CA GLY A 148 3.97 26.39 -7.25
C GLY A 148 4.03 26.22 -5.73
N ALA A 149 4.15 27.35 -5.01
CA ALA A 149 4.33 27.34 -3.56
C ALA A 149 3.10 26.81 -2.78
N ALA A 150 1.90 26.92 -3.35
CA ALA A 150 0.67 26.41 -2.75
C ALA A 150 0.35 24.95 -3.14
N ALA A 151 1.17 24.32 -3.98
CA ALA A 151 0.92 22.98 -4.46
C ALA A 151 1.02 21.95 -3.32
N ARG A 152 0.11 20.97 -3.35
CA ARG A 152 -0.04 19.93 -2.34
C ARG A 152 0.13 18.56 -2.98
N PRO A 153 0.73 17.58 -2.29
CA PRO A 153 0.73 16.20 -2.76
C PRO A 153 -0.69 15.65 -2.84
N GLU A 154 -0.94 14.79 -3.81
CA GLU A 154 -2.19 14.03 -3.90
C GLU A 154 -2.00 12.68 -3.19
N VAL A 155 -2.96 12.27 -2.36
CA VAL A 155 -2.96 10.93 -1.76
C VAL A 155 -3.56 9.96 -2.77
N VAL A 156 -2.72 9.11 -3.36
CA VAL A 156 -3.12 8.14 -4.39
C VAL A 156 -3.75 6.92 -3.74
N LYS A 157 -3.07 6.33 -2.75
CA LYS A 157 -3.50 5.10 -2.08
C LYS A 157 -2.85 4.96 -0.70
N VAL A 158 -3.46 4.19 0.18
CA VAL A 158 -2.81 3.61 1.36
C VAL A 158 -2.83 2.10 1.21
N THR A 159 -1.69 1.45 1.44
CA THR A 159 -1.55 0.00 1.34
C THR A 159 -0.89 -0.59 2.58
N ALA A 160 -1.31 -1.79 2.98
CA ALA A 160 -0.62 -2.62 3.96
C ALA A 160 0.41 -3.54 3.32
N SER A 161 0.42 -3.64 1.98
CA SER A 161 1.31 -4.50 1.21
C SER A 161 2.69 -3.86 1.09
N ALA A 162 3.71 -4.45 1.73
CA ALA A 162 5.09 -4.02 1.57
C ALA A 162 5.59 -4.18 0.13
N TYR A 163 5.13 -5.22 -0.59
CA TYR A 163 5.49 -5.47 -1.99
C TYR A 163 4.86 -4.45 -2.94
N GLU A 164 3.57 -4.15 -2.79
CA GLU A 164 2.94 -3.09 -3.57
C GLU A 164 3.63 -1.74 -3.31
N ALA A 165 3.93 -1.43 -2.04
CA ALA A 165 4.64 -0.21 -1.69
C ALA A 165 6.02 -0.12 -2.37
N GLN A 166 6.74 -1.24 -2.50
CA GLN A 166 8.00 -1.29 -3.23
C GLN A 166 7.80 -1.02 -4.73
N ASP A 167 6.81 -1.64 -5.36
CA ASP A 167 6.51 -1.43 -6.79
C ASP A 167 6.21 0.05 -7.11
N TYR A 168 5.49 0.74 -6.23
CA TYR A 168 5.27 2.18 -6.34
C TYR A 168 6.56 2.99 -6.07
N GLY A 169 7.40 2.54 -5.14
CA GLY A 169 8.67 3.21 -4.84
C GLY A 169 9.66 3.18 -6.01
N ASP A 170 9.61 2.12 -6.82
CA ASP A 170 10.55 1.90 -7.92
C ASP A 170 10.18 2.68 -9.20
N ASN A 171 8.99 3.28 -9.28
CA ASN A 171 8.51 3.97 -10.48
C ASN A 171 9.05 5.41 -10.67
N GLY A 172 9.58 6.04 -9.61
CA GLY A 172 10.16 7.39 -9.63
C GLY A 172 9.17 8.58 -9.69
N GLU A 173 7.89 8.33 -9.97
CA GLU A 173 6.83 9.33 -10.05
C GLU A 173 6.16 9.56 -8.68
N ASP A 174 5.93 8.48 -7.94
CA ASP A 174 5.26 8.49 -6.66
C ASP A 174 6.24 8.57 -5.49
N ILE A 175 5.76 9.09 -4.36
CA ILE A 175 6.45 9.11 -3.08
C ILE A 175 5.77 8.07 -2.19
N VAL A 176 6.55 7.16 -1.64
CA VAL A 176 6.06 6.15 -0.71
C VAL A 176 6.55 6.49 0.69
N GLU A 177 5.63 6.84 1.58
CA GLU A 177 5.93 7.17 2.98
C GLU A 177 5.45 6.05 3.91
N PRO A 178 6.35 5.39 4.65
CA PRO A 178 5.95 4.47 5.71
C PRO A 178 5.34 5.25 6.88
N VAL A 179 4.12 4.88 7.27
CA VAL A 179 3.38 5.49 8.36
C VAL A 179 3.13 4.45 9.45
N PRO A 180 3.58 4.69 10.70
CA PRO A 180 3.38 3.75 11.79
C PRO A 180 1.90 3.42 12.00
N MET A 181 1.60 2.12 12.14
CA MET A 181 0.24 1.66 12.37
C MET A 181 -0.22 2.02 13.80
N PRO A 182 -1.42 2.59 13.96
CA PRO A 182 -2.07 2.63 15.26
C PRO A 182 -2.38 1.19 15.74
N PRO A 183 -2.39 0.92 17.06
CA PRO A 183 -2.58 -0.45 17.58
C PRO A 183 -3.85 -1.15 17.07
N GLY A 184 -4.94 -0.40 16.88
CA GLY A 184 -6.18 -0.96 16.33
C GLY A 184 -6.07 -1.38 14.86
N LEU A 185 -5.25 -0.69 14.07
CA LEU A 185 -5.00 -1.04 12.67
C LEU A 185 -4.09 -2.25 12.56
N GLU A 186 -3.04 -2.30 13.39
CA GLU A 186 -2.14 -3.46 13.49
C GLU A 186 -2.91 -4.73 13.88
N ALA A 187 -3.78 -4.64 14.88
CA ALA A 187 -4.64 -5.74 15.30
C ALA A 187 -5.56 -6.22 14.18
N TRP A 188 -6.22 -5.31 13.47
CA TRP A 188 -7.14 -5.64 12.37
C TRP A 188 -6.44 -6.34 11.20
N ILE A 189 -5.29 -5.81 10.73
CA ILE A 189 -4.49 -6.46 9.68
C ILE A 189 -3.96 -7.81 10.17
N GLY A 190 -3.51 -7.88 11.43
CA GLY A 190 -3.03 -9.12 12.03
C GLY A 190 -4.10 -10.20 12.14
N ASP A 191 -5.34 -9.84 12.46
CA ASP A 191 -6.49 -10.76 12.47
C ASP A 191 -6.80 -11.28 11.06
N PHE A 192 -6.78 -10.39 10.07
CA PHE A 192 -6.94 -10.78 8.66
C PHE A 192 -5.87 -11.79 8.23
N CYS A 193 -4.59 -11.53 8.56
CA CYS A 193 -3.52 -12.48 8.27
C CYS A 193 -3.72 -13.80 9.02
N ARG A 194 -4.07 -13.80 10.31
CA ARG A 194 -4.34 -15.05 11.06
C ARG A 194 -5.48 -15.88 10.44
N ALA A 195 -6.50 -15.24 9.90
CA ALA A 195 -7.65 -15.91 9.31
C ALA A 195 -7.36 -16.49 7.91
N HIS A 196 -6.50 -15.85 7.12
CA HIS A 196 -6.37 -16.13 5.68
C HIS A 196 -5.00 -16.59 5.23
N HIS A 197 -3.95 -16.33 6.00
CA HIS A 197 -2.60 -16.71 5.65
C HIS A 197 -2.41 -18.23 5.72
N LYS A 198 -1.81 -18.78 4.68
CA LYS A 198 -1.43 -20.19 4.59
C LYS A 198 0.01 -20.25 4.12
N ASP A 199 0.88 -20.85 4.93
CA ASP A 199 2.26 -21.12 4.54
C ASP A 199 2.27 -22.10 3.37
N GLU A 200 2.38 -21.59 2.14
CA GLU A 200 2.61 -22.43 0.98
C GLU A 200 4.10 -22.71 0.86
N ALA A 201 4.50 -23.93 1.22
CA ALA A 201 5.88 -24.36 1.01
C ALA A 201 6.23 -24.21 -0.48
N PHE A 202 7.20 -23.33 -0.78
CA PHE A 202 7.65 -23.12 -2.15
C PHE A 202 8.24 -24.43 -2.72
N VAL A 203 7.44 -25.14 -3.52
CA VAL A 203 7.91 -26.31 -4.26
C VAL A 203 8.63 -25.81 -5.50
N LYS A 204 9.96 -25.74 -5.43
CA LYS A 204 10.78 -25.48 -6.62
C LYS A 204 10.41 -26.47 -7.71
N ARG A 205 9.91 -25.98 -8.85
CA ARG A 205 9.63 -26.83 -10.02
C ARG A 205 10.91 -27.58 -10.39
N ARG A 206 10.91 -28.90 -10.19
CA ARG A 206 11.99 -29.75 -10.69
C ARG A 206 11.92 -29.70 -12.21
N ARG A 207 13.04 -29.36 -12.87
CA ARG A 207 13.14 -29.45 -14.32
C ARG A 207 12.82 -30.89 -14.69
N GLN A 208 11.68 -31.10 -15.36
CA GLN A 208 11.39 -32.38 -15.95
C GLN A 208 12.50 -32.65 -16.99
N PRO A 209 13.09 -33.85 -17.00
CA PRO A 209 13.98 -34.25 -18.08
C PRO A 209 13.26 -34.00 -19.40
N HIS A 210 13.98 -33.50 -20.40
CA HIS A 210 13.45 -33.48 -21.75
C HIS A 210 13.22 -34.94 -22.15
N GLU A 211 11.97 -35.37 -22.23
CA GLU A 211 11.64 -36.60 -22.93
C GLU A 211 11.87 -36.28 -24.41
N ASP A 212 12.78 -37.00 -25.05
CA ASP A 212 12.86 -37.09 -26.51
C ASP A 212 11.57 -37.76 -27.00
N ARG A 213 10.45 -37.04 -26.94
CA ARG A 213 9.30 -37.42 -27.74
C ARG A 213 9.76 -37.26 -29.17
N HIS A 214 9.73 -38.35 -29.90
CA HIS A 214 9.79 -38.35 -31.34
C HIS A 214 8.55 -37.58 -31.83
N ASP A 215 8.65 -36.25 -31.83
CA ASP A 215 7.74 -35.39 -32.56
C ASP A 215 7.92 -35.85 -34.01
N GLU A 216 6.96 -36.62 -34.51
CA GLU A 216 6.71 -36.70 -35.94
C GLU A 216 6.35 -35.28 -36.36
N GLY A 217 7.39 -34.50 -36.63
CA GLY A 217 7.26 -33.07 -36.85
C GLY A 217 6.19 -32.86 -37.91
N ARG A 218 5.16 -32.09 -37.57
CA ARG A 218 4.37 -31.40 -38.60
C ARG A 218 5.27 -30.32 -39.21
N GLY A 219 6.28 -30.75 -39.95
CA GLY A 219 7.10 -29.90 -40.78
C GLY A 219 6.23 -29.32 -41.90
N ASP A 220 6.51 -28.09 -42.30
CA ASP A 220 6.02 -27.57 -43.57
C ASP A 220 6.49 -28.54 -44.67
N ALA A 221 5.56 -29.07 -45.48
CA ALA A 221 5.87 -30.06 -46.53
C ALA A 221 6.92 -29.57 -47.56
N ARG A 222 7.20 -28.25 -47.57
CA ARG A 222 8.23 -27.61 -48.38
C ARG A 222 9.66 -27.79 -47.82
N VAL A 223 9.80 -28.10 -46.54
CA VAL A 223 11.09 -28.22 -45.84
C VAL A 223 11.36 -29.70 -45.60
N ARG A 224 12.02 -30.35 -46.55
CA ARG A 224 12.32 -31.79 -46.49
C ARG A 224 13.70 -32.08 -45.91
N GLN A 225 14.59 -31.10 -45.96
CA GLN A 225 15.96 -31.18 -45.45
C GLN A 225 16.33 -29.88 -44.70
N PRO A 226 17.29 -29.91 -43.74
CA PRO A 226 17.69 -28.73 -42.96
C PRO A 226 18.14 -27.54 -43.81
N ALA A 227 18.69 -27.79 -45.01
CA ALA A 227 19.10 -26.75 -45.94
C ALA A 227 17.92 -25.98 -46.58
N ASP A 228 16.70 -26.55 -46.59
CA ASP A 228 15.52 -25.91 -47.16
C ASP A 228 14.98 -24.78 -46.26
N VAL A 229 15.33 -24.80 -44.97
CA VAL A 229 14.99 -23.75 -44.00
C VAL A 229 15.54 -22.38 -44.43
N TYR A 230 16.69 -22.38 -45.11
CA TYR A 230 17.36 -21.17 -45.59
C TYR A 230 17.17 -20.92 -47.10
N ARG A 231 16.38 -21.76 -47.79
CA ARG A 231 16.19 -21.68 -49.24
C ARG A 231 15.01 -20.76 -49.57
N ALA A 232 15.21 -19.83 -50.49
CA ALA A 232 14.15 -18.92 -50.91
C ALA A 232 12.99 -19.68 -51.61
N PRO A 233 11.71 -19.33 -51.36
CA PRO A 233 10.54 -20.09 -51.82
C PRO A 233 10.44 -20.31 -53.34
N GLY A 234 10.99 -19.40 -54.14
CA GLY A 234 10.94 -19.47 -55.61
C GLY A 234 11.78 -20.59 -56.23
N MET A 235 12.73 -21.17 -55.48
CA MET A 235 13.62 -22.23 -55.97
C MET A 235 13.06 -23.65 -55.80
N LEU A 236 12.01 -23.83 -54.99
CA LEU A 236 11.38 -25.14 -54.75
C LEU A 236 10.39 -25.56 -55.86
N ARG A 237 10.08 -24.65 -56.79
CA ARG A 237 8.98 -24.80 -57.76
C ARG A 237 9.42 -25.22 -59.16
N ARG A 238 10.69 -25.61 -59.36
CA ARG A 238 11.30 -25.83 -60.69
C ARG A 238 11.81 -27.26 -60.93
N GLY A 239 11.16 -28.27 -60.33
CA GLY A 239 11.60 -29.67 -60.45
C GLY A 239 10.47 -30.69 -60.60
N GLY A 240 9.27 -30.27 -61.01
CA GLY A 240 8.13 -31.16 -61.22
C GLY A 240 7.28 -30.65 -62.35
N ASP A 241 7.78 -30.81 -63.57
CA ASP A 241 7.04 -30.89 -64.83
C ASP A 241 8.09 -31.22 -65.92
N GLU A 242 8.53 -32.48 -65.94
CA GLU A 242 8.82 -33.30 -67.14
C GLU A 242 9.02 -34.77 -66.72
#